data_AF-A0A3P3TXJ7-F1
#
_entry.id   AF-A0A3P3TXJ7-F1
#
_cell.length_a   1.000
_cell.length_b   1.000
_cell.length_c   1.000
_cell.angle_alpha   90.00
_cell.angle_beta   90.00
_cell.angle_gamma   90.00
#
_symmetry.space_group_name_H-M   'P 1'
#
loop_
_entity.id
_entity.type
_entity.pdbx_description
1 polymer ?
#
loop_
_entity_poly.entity_id
_entity_poly.type
_entity_poly.pdbx_seq_one_letter_code
_entity_poly.pdbx_strand_id
1 'polypeptide(L)'
;MNKQPKLIDELITDMKSKAAKIARERDETTDADRFMYLDGKESVLRYYITELESGKFSDPIPLPTIKPKDWVRHRSIRTKGFVIETSDIGALIYWETGQRSWYPYDYLEVISHD
;
A
#
# COMPACT_ATOMS: atom_id res chain seq x y z
N MET A 1 21.99 -20.37 11.72
CA MET A 1 20.75 -20.30 12.52
C MET A 1 19.97 -19.07 12.09
N ASN A 2 18.91 -19.26 11.28
CA ASN A 2 18.05 -18.18 10.79
C ASN A 2 17.16 -17.65 11.92
N LYS A 3 17.42 -16.42 12.38
CA LYS A 3 16.64 -15.72 13.42
C LYS A 3 15.40 -14.98 12.89
N GLN A 4 14.98 -15.21 11.65
CA GLN A 4 13.96 -14.42 10.95
C GLN A 4 12.47 -14.80 11.13
N PRO A 5 12.02 -15.97 11.63
CA PRO A 5 10.58 -16.29 11.66
C PRO A 5 9.75 -15.40 12.60
N LYS A 6 10.26 -15.11 13.81
CA LYS A 6 9.50 -14.37 14.83
C LYS A 6 9.16 -12.93 14.43
N LEU A 7 10.03 -12.27 13.67
CA LEU A 7 9.80 -10.90 13.20
C LEU A 7 8.68 -10.82 12.15
N ILE A 8 8.54 -11.85 11.32
CA ILE A 8 7.49 -11.90 10.28
C ILE A 8 6.12 -12.14 10.93
N ASP A 9 6.03 -13.04 11.92
CA ASP A 9 4.77 -13.32 12.63
C ASP A 9 4.27 -12.10 13.42
N GLU A 10 5.18 -11.36 14.05
CA GLU A 10 4.87 -10.11 14.76
C GLU A 10 4.38 -9.02 13.77
N LEU A 11 5.06 -8.90 12.61
CA LEU A 11 4.67 -7.96 11.56
C LEU A 11 3.28 -8.29 10.98
N ILE A 12 3.02 -9.55 10.64
CA ILE A 12 1.71 -10.01 10.15
C ILE A 12 0.62 -9.68 11.18
N THR A 13 0.90 -9.91 12.46
CA THR A 13 -0.04 -9.62 13.55
C THR A 13 -0.36 -8.12 13.65
N ASP A 14 0.66 -7.25 13.59
CA ASP A 14 0.49 -5.79 13.58
C ASP A 14 -0.33 -5.33 12.36
N MET A 15 0.01 -5.82 11.16
CA MET A 15 -0.68 -5.46 9.93
C MET A 15 -2.16 -5.90 9.94
N LYS A 16 -2.46 -7.09 10.47
CA LYS A 16 -3.85 -7.55 10.66
C LYS A 16 -4.62 -6.66 11.63
N SER A 17 -3.99 -6.24 12.74
CA SER A 17 -4.59 -5.31 13.70
C SER A 17 -4.90 -3.96 13.05
N LYS A 18 -3.96 -3.41 12.28
CA LYS A 18 -4.15 -2.17 11.51
C LYS A 18 -5.29 -2.30 10.49
N ALA A 19 -5.35 -3.39 9.75
CA ALA A 19 -6.41 -3.64 8.76
C ALA A 19 -7.79 -3.69 9.44
N ALA A 20 -7.90 -4.37 10.58
CA ALA A 20 -9.14 -4.45 11.35
C ALA A 20 -9.58 -3.09 11.95
N LYS A 21 -8.63 -2.20 12.24
CA LYS A 21 -8.94 -0.82 12.66
C LYS A 21 -9.47 0.00 11.49
N ILE A 22 -8.80 -0.06 10.33
CA ILE A 22 -9.24 0.65 9.11
C ILE A 22 -10.62 0.19 8.67
N ALA A 23 -10.91 -1.12 8.70
CA ALA A 23 -12.22 -1.67 8.36
C ALA A 23 -13.33 -1.08 9.25
N ARG A 24 -13.10 -1.00 10.56
CA ARG A 24 -14.05 -0.37 11.50
C ARG A 24 -14.27 1.10 11.19
N GLU A 25 -13.19 1.86 10.98
CA GLU A 25 -13.30 3.28 10.59
C GLU A 25 -14.02 3.48 9.25
N ARG A 26 -13.85 2.54 8.30
CA ARG A 26 -14.53 2.56 7.00
C ARG A 26 -16.03 2.33 7.17
N ASP A 27 -16.41 1.37 8.00
CA ASP A 27 -17.81 1.02 8.23
C ASP A 27 -18.55 2.13 9.01
N GLU A 28 -17.83 2.95 9.78
CA GLU A 28 -18.36 4.09 10.54
C GLU A 28 -18.41 5.41 9.75
N THR A 29 -17.73 5.52 8.59
CA THR A 29 -17.74 6.76 7.80
C THR A 29 -18.90 6.82 6.79
N THR A 30 -19.51 7.99 6.67
CA THR A 30 -20.50 8.31 5.62
C THR A 30 -19.92 9.19 4.51
N ASP A 31 -18.70 9.70 4.70
CA ASP A 31 -17.98 10.48 3.70
C ASP A 31 -17.41 9.54 2.62
N ALA A 32 -17.80 9.78 1.36
CA ALA A 32 -17.47 8.92 0.23
C ALA A 32 -15.98 8.95 -0.13
N ASP A 33 -15.34 10.11 -0.04
CA ASP A 33 -13.90 10.24 -0.33
C ASP A 33 -13.09 9.50 0.75
N ARG A 34 -13.48 9.66 2.02
CA ARG A 34 -12.90 8.92 3.14
C ARG A 34 -13.16 7.42 3.04
N PHE A 35 -14.34 7.00 2.59
CA PHE A 35 -14.64 5.59 2.37
C PHE A 35 -13.68 4.98 1.34
N MET A 36 -13.56 5.60 0.16
CA MET A 36 -12.64 5.12 -0.89
C MET A 36 -11.18 5.11 -0.43
N TYR A 37 -10.78 6.11 0.34
CA TYR A 37 -9.44 6.18 0.93
C TYR A 37 -9.17 4.99 1.85
N LEU A 38 -10.07 4.72 2.80
CA LEU A 38 -9.91 3.65 3.78
C LEU A 38 -9.98 2.27 3.12
N ASP A 39 -10.89 2.08 2.15
CA ASP A 39 -11.05 0.84 1.43
C ASP A 39 -9.80 0.44 0.62
N GLY A 40 -9.20 1.41 -0.08
CA GLY A 40 -7.96 1.16 -0.81
C GLY A 40 -6.77 0.89 0.12
N LYS A 41 -6.67 1.61 1.25
CA LYS A 41 -5.62 1.38 2.24
C LYS A 41 -5.73 0.00 2.90
N GLU A 42 -6.95 -0.43 3.24
CA GLU A 42 -7.21 -1.78 3.75
C GLU A 42 -6.81 -2.86 2.72
N SER A 43 -7.15 -2.64 1.45
CA SER A 43 -6.82 -3.57 0.37
C SER A 43 -5.31 -3.77 0.21
N VAL A 44 -4.52 -2.69 0.31
CA VAL A 44 -3.05 -2.78 0.27
C VAL A 44 -2.51 -3.55 1.47
N LEU A 45 -3.03 -3.33 2.69
CA LEU A 45 -2.62 -4.12 3.87
C LEU A 45 -2.86 -5.61 3.66
N ARG A 46 -4.05 -5.98 3.17
CA ARG A 46 -4.42 -7.38 2.93
C ARG A 46 -3.52 -8.05 1.90
N TYR A 47 -3.11 -7.31 0.87
CA TYR A 47 -2.14 -7.79 -0.11
C TYR A 47 -0.80 -8.18 0.57
N TYR A 48 -0.20 -7.28 1.35
CA TYR A 48 1.06 -7.57 2.03
C TYR A 48 0.96 -8.71 3.05
N ILE A 49 -0.14 -8.77 3.81
CA ILE A 49 -0.39 -9.89 4.74
C ILE A 49 -0.36 -11.22 3.96
N THR A 50 -1.07 -11.29 2.84
CA THR A 50 -1.13 -12.51 2.00
C THR A 50 0.24 -12.91 1.48
N GLU A 51 1.01 -11.95 0.97
CA GLU A 51 2.34 -12.22 0.42
C GLU A 51 3.36 -12.59 1.51
N LEU A 52 3.29 -11.98 2.70
CA LEU A 52 4.10 -12.35 3.87
C LEU A 52 3.76 -13.77 4.36
N GLU A 53 2.46 -14.10 4.48
CA GLU A 53 2.00 -15.44 4.86
C GLU A 53 2.41 -16.50 3.83
N SER A 54 2.49 -16.14 2.56
CA SER A 54 2.96 -17.03 1.49
C SER A 54 4.48 -17.21 1.45
N GLY A 55 5.23 -16.47 2.28
CA GLY A 55 6.69 -16.49 2.32
C GLY A 55 7.37 -15.89 1.08
N LYS A 56 6.64 -15.13 0.25
CA LYS A 56 7.17 -14.49 -0.96
C LYS A 56 7.99 -13.24 -0.67
N PHE A 57 7.75 -12.57 0.46
CA PHE A 57 8.60 -11.48 0.92
C PHE A 57 9.87 -12.05 1.56
N SER A 58 10.93 -12.19 0.76
CA SER A 58 12.30 -12.45 1.26
C SER A 58 13.05 -11.17 1.64
N ASP A 59 12.61 -10.03 1.11
CA ASP A 59 13.22 -8.71 1.33
C ASP A 59 12.28 -7.80 2.14
N PRO A 60 12.83 -6.89 2.95
CA PRO A 60 12.03 -5.93 3.71
C PRO A 60 11.13 -5.13 2.76
N ILE A 61 9.89 -4.87 3.17
CA ILE A 61 8.97 -3.94 2.52
C ILE A 61 9.79 -2.71 2.11
N PRO A 62 9.86 -2.35 0.81
CA PRO A 62 10.71 -1.26 0.37
C PRO A 62 10.37 -0.03 1.21
N LEU A 63 11.39 0.54 1.88
CA LEU A 63 11.21 1.81 2.57
C LEU A 63 10.65 2.82 1.57
N PRO A 64 9.68 3.67 1.95
CA PRO A 64 9.01 4.56 1.01
C PRO A 64 10.02 5.56 0.43
N THR A 65 10.54 5.25 -0.77
CA THR A 65 11.25 6.21 -1.62
C THR A 65 10.29 7.11 -2.36
N ILE A 66 9.04 6.64 -2.51
CA ILE A 66 7.93 7.36 -3.11
C ILE A 66 7.34 8.35 -2.09
N LYS A 67 7.15 9.59 -2.52
CA LYS A 67 6.60 10.70 -1.73
C LYS A 67 5.36 11.29 -2.41
N PRO A 68 4.50 12.00 -1.68
CA PRO A 68 3.48 12.83 -2.29
C PRO A 68 4.11 13.77 -3.32
N LYS A 69 3.44 13.93 -4.46
CA LYS A 69 3.87 14.67 -5.64
C LYS A 69 4.89 14.01 -6.56
N ASP A 70 5.39 12.82 -6.23
CA ASP A 70 6.19 12.06 -7.18
C ASP A 70 5.34 11.62 -8.38
N TRP A 71 5.98 11.58 -9.55
CA TRP A 71 5.43 10.89 -10.71
C TRP A 71 5.86 9.43 -10.69
N VAL A 72 4.90 8.53 -10.76
CA VAL A 72 5.14 7.09 -10.76
C VAL A 72 4.55 6.42 -11.99
N ARG A 73 5.09 5.27 -12.35
CA ARG A 73 4.55 4.33 -13.33
C ARG A 73 4.16 3.04 -12.62
N HIS A 74 3.01 2.48 -12.98
CA HIS A 74 2.69 1.11 -12.57
C HIS A 74 3.50 0.11 -13.40
N ARG A 75 4.23 -0.79 -12.75
CA ARG A 75 5.17 -1.73 -13.40
C ARG A 75 4.49 -2.66 -14.43
N SER A 76 3.34 -3.23 -14.09
CA SER A 76 2.63 -4.18 -14.97
C SER A 76 1.81 -3.53 -16.09
N ILE A 77 1.00 -2.51 -15.79
CA ILE A 77 0.10 -1.89 -16.78
C ILE A 77 0.73 -0.68 -17.52
N ARG A 78 1.92 -0.24 -17.10
CA ARG A 78 2.74 0.84 -17.70
C ARG A 78 2.10 2.24 -17.77
N THR A 79 0.93 2.42 -17.17
CA THR A 79 0.26 3.72 -16.97
C THR A 79 1.03 4.59 -15.98
N LYS A 80 1.06 5.91 -16.22
CA LYS A 80 1.65 6.88 -15.30
C LYS A 80 0.59 7.55 -14.45
N GLY A 81 1.01 8.00 -13.28
CA GLY A 81 0.16 8.76 -12.38
C GLY A 81 0.98 9.59 -11.41
N PHE A 82 0.29 10.48 -10.73
CA PHE A 82 0.84 11.39 -9.73
C PHE A 82 0.44 10.92 -8.34
N VAL A 83 1.39 10.89 -7.42
CA VAL A 83 1.14 10.45 -6.05
C VAL A 83 0.43 11.54 -5.27
N ILE A 84 -0.80 11.25 -4.82
CA ILE A 84 -1.59 12.15 -3.99
C ILE A 84 -1.15 12.04 -2.54
N GLU A 85 -1.05 10.81 -2.03
CA GLU A 85 -0.77 10.52 -0.63
C GLU A 85 0.01 9.21 -0.49
N THR A 86 0.78 9.09 0.58
CA THR A 86 1.59 7.91 0.91
C THR A 86 1.23 7.37 2.28
N SER A 87 1.39 6.07 2.48
CA SER A 87 1.28 5.39 3.78
C SER A 87 2.56 4.58 4.07
N ASP A 88 2.55 3.83 5.17
CA ASP A 88 3.63 2.91 5.53
C ASP A 88 3.81 1.75 4.53
N ILE A 89 2.82 1.51 3.66
CA ILE A 89 2.74 0.29 2.84
C ILE A 89 2.51 0.56 1.34
N GLY A 90 2.02 1.75 0.97
CA GLY A 90 1.71 2.06 -0.42
C GLY A 90 1.34 3.51 -0.63
N ALA A 91 0.85 3.82 -1.82
CA ALA A 91 0.50 5.17 -2.24
C ALA A 91 -0.87 5.22 -2.91
N LEU A 92 -1.57 6.34 -2.71
CA LEU A 92 -2.75 6.73 -3.49
C LEU A 92 -2.28 7.50 -4.72
N ILE A 93 -2.63 7.00 -5.91
CA ILE A 93 -2.21 7.58 -7.19
C ILE A 93 -3.41 8.14 -7.93
N TYR A 94 -3.25 9.33 -8.51
CA TYR A 94 -4.13 9.84 -9.56
C TYR A 94 -3.53 9.49 -10.92
N TRP A 95 -4.16 8.55 -11.62
CA TRP A 95 -3.69 8.05 -12.90
C TRP A 95 -4.04 9.00 -14.04
N GLU A 96 -3.23 9.02 -15.10
CA GLU A 96 -3.51 9.76 -16.33
C GLU A 96 -4.85 9.32 -17.00
N THR A 97 -5.36 8.13 -16.65
CA THR A 97 -6.68 7.65 -17.07
C THR A 97 -7.85 8.33 -16.35
N GLY A 98 -7.58 9.21 -15.38
CA GLY A 98 -8.57 9.90 -14.56
C GLY A 98 -9.03 9.13 -13.31
N GLN A 99 -8.55 7.91 -13.11
CA GLN A 99 -8.89 7.07 -11.95
C GLN A 99 -8.00 7.38 -10.74
N ARG A 100 -8.52 7.14 -9.55
CA ARG A 100 -7.77 7.15 -8.29
C ARG A 100 -7.75 5.75 -7.70
N SER A 101 -6.58 5.27 -7.32
CA SER A 101 -6.48 3.97 -6.65
C SER A 101 -5.20 3.84 -5.84
N TRP A 102 -5.30 3.03 -4.78
CA TRP A 102 -4.19 2.66 -3.93
C TRP A 102 -3.40 1.51 -4.53
N TYR A 103 -2.07 1.61 -4.48
CA TYR A 103 -1.18 0.51 -4.86
C TYR A 103 -0.06 0.28 -3.84
N PRO A 104 0.33 -0.98 -3.63
CA PRO A 104 1.58 -1.32 -2.96
C PRO A 104 2.81 -0.73 -3.67
N TYR A 105 3.87 -0.40 -2.93
CA TYR A 105 5.06 0.25 -3.49
C TYR A 105 5.82 -0.60 -4.51
N ASP A 106 5.80 -1.92 -4.37
CA ASP A 106 6.45 -2.86 -5.28
C ASP A 106 5.80 -2.89 -6.68
N TYR A 107 4.57 -2.40 -6.84
CA TYR A 107 3.92 -2.20 -8.13
C TYR A 107 4.29 -0.87 -8.79
N LEU A 108 5.02 -0.01 -8.10
CA LEU A 108 5.31 1.36 -8.53
C LEU A 108 6.80 1.52 -8.85
N GLU A 109 7.05 2.36 -9.84
CA GLU A 109 8.37 2.80 -10.26
C GLU A 109 8.36 4.32 -10.31
N VAL A 110 9.28 4.98 -9.59
CA VAL A 110 9.43 6.43 -9.64
C VAL A 110 9.96 6.83 -11.01
N ILE A 111 9.28 7.77 -11.66
CA ILE A 111 9.69 8.37 -12.93
C ILE A 111 10.41 9.69 -12.67
N SER A 112 9.89 10.51 -11.74
CA SER A 112 10.45 11.81 -11.37
C SER A 112 10.11 12.15 -9.92
N HIS A 113 11.04 12.82 -9.25
CA HIS A 113 10.79 13.57 -8.03
C HIS A 113 10.70 15.04 -8.43
N ASP A 114 9.49 15.59 -8.47
CA ASP A 114 9.27 17.03 -8.71
C ASP A 114 9.47 17.86 -7.43
#